data_AF-A0A226N1C6-F1
#
_entry.id   AF-A0A226N1C6-F1
#
_cell.length_a   1.000
_cell.length_b   1.000
_cell.length_c   1.000
_cell.angle_alpha   90.00
_cell.angle_beta   90.00
_cell.angle_gamma   90.00
#
_symmetry.space_group_name_H-M   'P 1'
#
loop_
_entity.id
_entity.type
_entity.pdbx_description
1 polymer ?
#
loop_
_entity_poly.entity_id
_entity_poly.type
_entity_poly.pdbx_seq_one_letter_code
_entity_poly.pdbx_strand_id
1 'polypeptide(L)'
;VQVQFNCFEVNVAQHIYVTMKTVPNYCEVKMSQEYYVEAGKLDFNVDRTKKIISVNVSNFLRDQDYYIRLCHKWFTCEDVGQFAVIKGKDSLKSVSLKYSQLLPCLCIEGWLAIPDARRLQLCPFENGKYLVITLHLSVFLLQLEIPLRYKGIMG
;
A
#
# COMPACT_ATOMS: atom_id res chain seq x y z
N VAL A 1 10.36 -35.68 20.86
CA VAL A 1 11.20 -35.11 19.79
C VAL A 1 10.50 -33.85 19.30
N GLN A 2 11.19 -32.70 19.32
CA GLN A 2 10.65 -31.44 18.81
C GLN A 2 11.32 -31.18 17.46
N VAL A 3 10.53 -31.05 16.40
CA VAL A 3 11.03 -30.78 15.04
C VAL A 3 10.90 -29.29 14.79
N GLN A 4 12.02 -28.64 14.50
CA GLN A 4 12.07 -27.23 14.14
C GLN A 4 12.54 -27.11 12.69
N PHE A 5 11.71 -26.52 11.84
CA PHE A 5 12.08 -26.15 10.48
C PHE A 5 12.42 -24.67 10.47
N ASN A 6 13.64 -24.32 10.03
CA ASN A 6 14.19 -23.00 10.30
C ASN A 6 13.56 -21.88 9.44
N CYS A 7 13.26 -22.13 8.14
CA CYS A 7 12.81 -21.05 7.25
C CYS A 7 12.02 -21.58 6.04
N PHE A 8 10.95 -20.88 5.63
CA PHE A 8 10.34 -21.00 4.30
C PHE A 8 10.62 -19.73 3.50
N GLU A 9 11.01 -19.85 2.22
CA GLU A 9 11.12 -18.69 1.33
C GLU A 9 9.73 -18.23 0.89
N VAL A 10 9.40 -16.96 1.15
CA VAL A 10 8.07 -16.39 0.92
C VAL A 10 8.16 -14.98 0.35
N ASN A 11 7.17 -14.58 -0.45
CA ASN A 11 7.10 -13.23 -0.98
C ASN A 11 6.39 -12.26 -0.01
N VAL A 12 6.73 -10.99 -0.16
CA VAL A 12 6.16 -9.89 0.62
C VAL A 12 4.67 -9.70 0.29
N ALA A 13 3.82 -9.39 1.28
CA ALA A 13 2.35 -9.32 1.12
C ALA A 13 1.66 -10.63 0.70
N GLN A 14 2.34 -11.77 0.85
CA GLN A 14 1.77 -13.08 0.56
C GLN A 14 1.02 -13.64 1.76
N HIS A 15 -0.10 -14.31 1.48
CA HIS A 15 -0.85 -15.08 2.44
C HIS A 15 -0.48 -16.56 2.30
N ILE A 16 0.07 -17.17 3.34
CA ILE A 16 0.59 -18.54 3.30
C ILE A 16 -0.11 -19.42 4.33
N TYR A 17 -0.32 -20.68 3.94
CA TYR A 17 -0.85 -21.73 4.80
C TYR A 17 0.20 -22.81 4.97
N VAL A 18 0.78 -22.91 6.17
CA VAL A 18 1.78 -23.92 6.49
C VAL A 18 1.06 -25.09 7.13
N THR A 19 1.22 -26.30 6.57
CA THR A 19 0.61 -27.51 7.12
C THR A 19 1.65 -28.60 7.34
N MET A 20 1.74 -29.08 8.58
CA MET A 20 2.55 -30.22 8.96
C MET A 20 1.68 -31.47 9.04
N LYS A 21 2.14 -32.57 8.45
CA LYS A 21 1.49 -33.89 8.47
C LYS A 21 2.53 -35.00 8.60
N THR A 22 2.15 -36.16 9.14
CA THR A 22 3.03 -37.33 9.16
C THR A 22 3.05 -38.04 7.81
N VAL A 23 4.16 -38.71 7.48
CA VAL A 23 4.28 -39.56 6.30
C VAL A 23 4.73 -40.97 6.72
N PRO A 24 3.93 -42.04 6.48
CA PRO A 24 2.58 -42.00 5.91
C PRO A 24 1.56 -41.33 6.86
N ASN A 25 0.38 -41.00 6.33
CA ASN A 25 -0.63 -40.24 7.07
C ASN A 25 -1.28 -41.13 8.14
N TYR A 26 -0.81 -41.02 9.38
CA TYR A 26 -1.33 -41.80 10.51
C TYR A 26 -2.33 -40.93 11.28
N CYS A 27 -3.51 -41.49 11.54
CA CYS A 27 -4.56 -40.88 12.36
C CYS A 27 -4.98 -39.46 11.94
N GLU A 28 -4.76 -39.09 10.68
CA GLU A 28 -5.10 -37.76 10.11
C GLU A 28 -4.52 -36.57 10.89
N VAL A 29 -3.43 -36.79 11.62
CA VAL A 29 -2.82 -35.74 12.43
C VAL A 29 -2.21 -34.69 11.51
N LYS A 30 -2.85 -33.52 11.48
CA LYS A 30 -2.40 -32.34 10.74
C LYS A 30 -2.39 -31.13 11.65
N MET A 31 -1.38 -30.28 11.46
CA MET A 31 -1.28 -28.99 12.14
C MET A 31 -1.11 -27.91 11.08
N SER A 32 -2.07 -27.00 11.00
CA SER A 32 -2.07 -25.93 10.01
C SER A 32 -1.99 -24.57 10.71
N GLN A 33 -1.20 -23.66 10.14
CA GLN A 33 -1.10 -22.30 10.60
C GLN A 33 -1.08 -21.34 9.41
N GLU A 34 -1.79 -20.24 9.57
CA GLU A 34 -1.93 -19.19 8.57
C GLU A 34 -1.00 -18.03 8.94
N TYR A 35 -0.29 -17.50 7.94
CA TYR A 35 0.62 -16.38 8.12
C TYR A 35 0.42 -15.35 7.02
N TYR A 36 0.40 -14.07 7.43
CA TYR A 36 0.40 -12.93 6.54
C TYR A 36 1.75 -12.24 6.59
N VAL A 37 2.44 -12.16 5.45
CA VAL A 37 3.75 -11.51 5.35
C VAL A 37 3.54 -10.01 5.13
N GLU A 38 3.87 -9.17 6.10
CA GLU A 38 3.68 -7.71 5.98
C GLU A 38 4.56 -7.09 4.89
N ALA A 39 4.03 -6.08 4.17
CA ALA A 39 4.70 -5.41 3.05
C ALA A 39 5.49 -4.15 3.39
N GLY A 40 5.92 -4.04 4.64
CA GLY A 40 6.36 -2.77 5.20
C GLY A 40 5.17 -1.86 5.48
N LYS A 41 5.30 -1.06 6.54
CA LYS A 41 4.26 -0.13 6.98
C LYS A 41 4.69 1.28 6.61
N LEU A 42 3.83 1.98 5.87
CA LEU A 42 4.05 3.36 5.47
C LEU A 42 3.23 4.28 6.38
N ASP A 43 3.93 5.10 7.16
CA ASP A 43 3.36 6.14 8.00
C ASP A 43 3.66 7.51 7.37
N PHE A 44 2.79 8.50 7.56
CA PHE A 44 2.97 9.82 6.98
C PHE A 44 2.61 10.95 7.95
N ASN A 45 3.23 12.10 7.74
CA ASN A 45 2.94 13.35 8.42
C ASN A 45 2.81 14.47 7.38
N VAL A 46 1.83 15.37 7.56
CA VAL A 46 1.53 16.44 6.60
C VAL A 46 1.81 17.80 7.24
N ASP A 47 2.80 18.51 6.71
CA ASP A 47 3.04 19.92 7.01
C ASP A 47 2.29 20.79 6.00
N ARG A 48 1.17 21.39 6.47
CA ARG A 48 0.33 22.29 5.66
C ARG A 48 0.98 23.64 5.39
N THR A 49 1.87 24.10 6.27
CA THR A 49 2.52 25.41 6.15
C THR A 49 3.60 25.38 5.07
N LYS A 50 4.41 24.31 5.06
CA LYS A 50 5.51 24.13 4.10
C LYS A 50 5.07 23.42 2.81
N LYS A 51 3.84 22.91 2.77
CA LYS A 51 3.30 22.06 1.71
C LYS A 51 4.15 20.81 1.47
N ILE A 52 4.50 20.11 2.55
CA ILE A 52 5.36 18.92 2.55
C ILE A 52 4.63 17.74 3.19
N ILE A 53 4.80 16.56 2.61
CA ILE A 53 4.40 15.27 3.17
C ILE A 53 5.67 14.52 3.53
N SER A 54 5.87 14.26 4.81
CA SER A 54 6.96 13.41 5.30
C SER A 54 6.46 11.98 5.43
N VAL A 55 7.10 11.06 4.73
CA VAL A 55 6.77 9.65 4.71
C VAL A 55 7.83 8.89 5.49
N ASN A 56 7.42 8.00 6.38
CA ASN A 56 8.27 7.08 7.11
C ASN A 56 7.90 5.64 6.74
N VAL A 57 8.90 4.81 6.46
CA VAL A 57 8.68 3.39 6.17
C VAL A 57 9.29 2.56 7.29
N SER A 58 8.44 1.84 8.00
CA SER A 58 8.82 0.89 9.05
C SER A 58 8.66 -0.56 8.57
N ASN A 59 9.38 -1.49 9.22
CA ASN A 59 9.26 -2.95 9.02
C ASN A 59 9.49 -3.47 7.58
N PHE A 60 10.53 -3.00 6.87
CA PHE A 60 10.93 -3.60 5.59
C PHE A 60 12.33 -4.22 5.64
N LEU A 61 12.59 -5.20 4.76
CA LEU A 61 13.83 -5.98 4.73
C LEU A 61 15.04 -5.07 4.49
N ARG A 62 16.03 -5.17 5.38
CA ARG A 62 17.31 -4.47 5.29
C ARG A 62 17.99 -4.84 3.97
N ASP A 63 18.51 -3.84 3.26
CA ASP A 63 19.16 -3.88 1.93
C ASP A 63 18.30 -3.72 0.66
N GLN A 64 16.96 -3.63 0.75
CA GLN A 64 16.14 -3.30 -0.44
C GLN A 64 15.79 -1.81 -0.50
N ASP A 65 15.90 -1.22 -1.69
CA ASP A 65 15.46 0.16 -1.93
C ASP A 65 13.92 0.23 -1.95
N TYR A 66 13.37 1.33 -1.47
CA TYR A 66 11.92 1.56 -1.42
C TYR A 66 11.56 2.83 -2.20
N TYR A 67 10.73 2.68 -3.23
CA TYR A 67 10.24 3.77 -4.06
C TYR A 67 9.00 4.40 -3.44
N ILE A 68 8.93 5.73 -3.45
CA ILE A 68 7.78 6.49 -2.99
C ILE A 68 7.49 7.58 -4.03
N ARG A 69 6.21 7.76 -4.39
CA ARG A 69 5.77 8.86 -5.23
C ARG A 69 4.46 9.46 -4.76
N LEU A 70 4.23 10.71 -5.18
CA LEU A 70 2.91 11.31 -5.14
C LEU A 70 2.18 11.07 -6.46
N CYS A 71 0.90 10.73 -6.37
CA CYS A 71 0.05 10.55 -7.52
C CYS A 71 -1.38 11.02 -7.26
N HIS A 72 -2.15 11.16 -8.34
CA HIS A 72 -3.59 11.34 -8.26
C HIS A 72 -4.31 9.99 -8.37
N LYS A 73 -5.21 9.71 -7.42
CA LYS A 73 -6.08 8.55 -7.40
C LYS A 73 -7.12 8.66 -8.53
N TRP A 74 -7.03 7.72 -9.46
CA TRP A 74 -8.01 7.44 -10.50
C TRP A 74 -8.22 5.91 -10.59
N PHE A 75 -8.45 5.34 -11.78
CA PHE A 75 -8.38 3.89 -12.03
C PHE A 75 -6.98 3.32 -11.74
N THR A 76 -5.94 4.09 -12.07
CA THR A 76 -4.54 3.83 -11.71
C THR A 76 -3.93 5.11 -11.16
N CYS A 77 -2.93 4.99 -10.29
CA CYS A 77 -2.20 6.11 -9.69
C CYS A 77 -1.46 6.91 -10.80
N GLU A 78 -2.00 8.09 -11.13
CA GLU A 78 -1.47 9.00 -12.17
C GLU A 78 -0.36 9.87 -11.60
N ASP A 79 0.82 9.82 -12.22
CA ASP A 79 2.03 10.41 -11.68
C ASP A 79 1.99 11.95 -11.62
N VAL A 80 2.47 12.52 -10.51
CA VAL A 80 2.53 13.98 -10.28
C VAL A 80 3.98 14.50 -10.39
N GLY A 81 4.93 13.65 -10.79
CA GLY A 81 6.34 14.01 -10.96
C GLY A 81 7.13 14.19 -9.66
N GLN A 82 6.53 13.90 -8.51
CA GLN A 82 7.19 13.95 -7.21
C GLN A 82 7.52 12.53 -6.76
N PHE A 83 8.81 12.18 -6.80
CA PHE A 83 9.31 10.86 -6.47
C PHE A 83 10.48 10.95 -5.48
N ALA A 84 10.63 9.93 -4.66
CA ALA A 84 11.74 9.76 -3.74
C ALA A 84 12.09 8.27 -3.63
N VAL A 85 13.35 8.00 -3.30
CA VAL A 85 13.84 6.64 -3.05
C VAL A 85 14.47 6.63 -1.68
N ILE A 86 14.03 5.70 -0.82
CA ILE A 86 14.69 5.40 0.45
C ILE A 86 15.67 4.27 0.17
N LYS A 87 16.96 4.49 0.42
CA LYS A 87 17.93 3.41 0.27
C LYS A 87 17.79 2.40 1.39
N GLY A 88 17.91 1.11 1.04
CA GLY A 88 17.85 0.02 2.02
C GLY A 88 18.91 0.14 3.13
N LYS A 89 20.03 0.83 2.85
CA LYS A 89 21.16 1.05 3.76
C LYS A 89 21.08 2.33 4.60
N ASP A 90 20.13 3.23 4.31
CA ASP A 90 20.02 4.48 5.06
C ASP A 90 19.55 4.24 6.50
N SER A 91 20.13 4.98 7.45
CA SER A 91 19.68 5.00 8.84
C SER A 91 18.33 5.72 8.99
N LEU A 92 18.08 6.72 8.14
CA LEU A 92 16.85 7.49 8.10
C LEU A 92 15.90 6.90 7.05
N LYS A 93 14.88 6.17 7.51
CA LYS A 93 13.83 5.60 6.66
C LYS A 93 12.69 6.58 6.39
N SER A 94 13.04 7.83 6.10
CA SER A 94 12.06 8.90 5.91
C SER A 94 12.41 9.84 4.78
N VAL A 95 11.42 10.21 3.97
CA VAL A 95 11.57 11.17 2.87
C VAL A 95 10.50 12.25 2.94
N SER A 96 10.80 13.42 2.42
CA SER A 96 9.87 14.55 2.37
C SER A 96 9.56 14.89 0.92
N LEU A 97 8.29 14.86 0.55
CA LEU A 97 7.79 15.15 -0.79
C LEU A 97 6.99 16.46 -0.75
N LYS A 98 7.23 17.35 -1.71
CA LYS A 98 6.52 18.64 -1.79
C LYS A 98 5.27 18.50 -2.66
N TYR A 99 4.16 19.07 -2.23
CA TYR A 99 2.94 19.12 -3.04
C TYR A 99 2.58 20.56 -3.43
N SER A 100 1.96 20.71 -4.60
CA SER A 100 1.55 22.01 -5.12
C SER A 100 0.20 22.46 -4.54
N GLN A 101 -0.78 21.55 -4.55
CA GLN A 101 -2.18 21.78 -4.17
C GLN A 101 -2.67 20.68 -3.23
N LEU A 102 -3.57 21.06 -2.32
CA LEU A 102 -4.27 20.14 -1.42
C LEU A 102 -5.47 19.54 -2.15
N LEU A 103 -5.26 18.40 -2.81
CA LEU A 103 -6.31 17.71 -3.56
C LEU A 103 -6.75 16.44 -2.80
N PRO A 104 -8.05 16.13 -2.72
CA PRO A 104 -8.55 14.93 -2.04
C PRO A 104 -8.15 13.63 -2.76
N CYS A 105 -7.84 13.72 -4.06
CA CYS A 105 -7.31 12.60 -4.83
C CYS A 105 -5.78 12.47 -4.73
N LEU A 106 -5.07 13.37 -4.03
CA LEU A 106 -3.62 13.27 -3.88
C LEU A 106 -3.27 12.16 -2.89
N CYS A 107 -2.57 11.15 -3.38
CA CYS A 107 -2.17 9.98 -2.62
C CYS A 107 -0.66 9.75 -2.71
N ILE A 108 -0.16 9.01 -1.74
CA ILE A 108 1.19 8.52 -1.64
C ILE A 108 1.15 7.06 -2.11
N GLU A 109 2.00 6.70 -3.05
CA GLU A 109 2.18 5.31 -3.47
C GLU A 109 3.61 4.88 -3.20
N GLY A 110 3.80 3.69 -2.63
CA GLY A 110 5.11 3.14 -2.32
C GLY A 110 5.24 1.65 -2.62
N TRP A 111 6.42 1.22 -3.02
CA TRP A 111 6.73 -0.19 -3.30
C TRP A 111 8.22 -0.48 -3.15
N LEU A 112 8.53 -1.75 -2.90
CA LEU A 112 9.91 -2.23 -2.84
C LEU A 112 10.52 -2.32 -4.25
N ALA A 113 11.83 -2.11 -4.35
CA ALA A 113 12.62 -2.26 -5.57
C ALA A 113 12.85 -3.74 -5.97
N ILE A 114 11.81 -4.56 -5.89
CA ILE A 114 11.80 -5.97 -6.28
C ILE A 114 10.80 -6.17 -7.43
N PRO A 115 11.04 -7.15 -8.33
CA PRO A 115 10.06 -7.49 -9.35
C PRO A 115 8.72 -7.86 -8.70
N ASP A 116 7.62 -7.39 -9.30
CA ASP A 116 6.25 -7.64 -8.86
C ASP A 116 5.93 -7.22 -7.42
N ALA A 117 6.67 -6.22 -6.90
CA ALA A 117 6.37 -5.63 -5.61
C ALA A 117 4.93 -5.08 -5.57
N ARG A 118 4.17 -5.49 -4.56
CA ARG A 118 2.86 -4.92 -4.30
C ARG A 118 3.01 -3.44 -3.95
N ARG A 119 2.21 -2.60 -4.61
CA ARG A 119 2.15 -1.16 -4.33
C ARG A 119 1.19 -0.90 -3.17
N LEU A 120 1.66 -0.14 -2.19
CA LEU A 120 0.84 0.38 -1.10
C LEU A 120 0.43 1.82 -1.44
N GLN A 121 -0.87 2.12 -1.35
CA GLN A 121 -1.39 3.46 -1.61
C GLN A 121 -2.12 3.99 -0.36
N LEU A 122 -1.81 5.23 0.00
CA LEU A 122 -2.41 5.94 1.14
C LEU A 122 -2.80 7.35 0.71
N CYS A 123 -3.98 7.82 1.10
CA CYS A 123 -4.53 9.10 0.64
C CYS A 123 -4.77 10.04 1.84
N PRO A 124 -3.82 10.93 2.18
CA PRO A 124 -3.91 11.78 3.37
C PRO A 124 -5.08 12.78 3.38
N PHE A 125 -5.58 13.14 2.21
CA PHE A 125 -6.58 14.19 2.02
C PHE A 125 -7.93 13.65 1.57
N GLU A 126 -8.10 12.33 1.50
CA GLU A 126 -9.36 11.69 1.16
C GLU A 126 -10.33 11.87 2.34
N ASN A 127 -11.11 12.94 2.30
CA ASN A 127 -12.27 13.07 3.17
C ASN A 127 -13.29 12.03 2.69
N GLY A 128 -13.64 11.06 3.54
CA GLY A 128 -14.51 9.90 3.23
C GLY A 128 -15.95 10.22 2.79
N LYS A 129 -16.13 11.06 1.78
CA LYS A 129 -17.40 11.38 1.14
C LYS A 129 -17.34 10.85 -0.30
N TYR A 130 -17.58 9.55 -0.43
CA TYR A 130 -17.99 8.96 -1.69
C TYR A 130 -19.35 9.57 -2.06
N LEU A 131 -19.48 10.11 -3.28
CA LEU A 131 -20.78 10.49 -3.82
C LEU A 131 -21.30 9.28 -4.59
N VAL A 132 -22.24 8.55 -4.00
CA VAL A 132 -22.89 7.39 -4.63
C VAL A 132 -23.88 7.93 -5.67
N ILE A 133 -23.51 7.88 -6.95
CA ILE A 133 -24.45 8.19 -8.03
C ILE A 133 -25.22 6.90 -8.34
N THR A 134 -26.51 6.88 -8.00
CA THR A 134 -27.42 5.77 -8.34
C THR A 134 -28.04 6.07 -9.69
N LEU A 135 -27.59 5.40 -10.75
CA LEU A 135 -28.23 5.49 -12.07
C LEU A 135 -29.37 4.47 -12.13
N HIS A 136 -30.61 4.95 -12.21
CA HIS A 136 -31.79 4.11 -12.41
C HIS A 136 -31.98 3.84 -13.91
N LEU A 137 -31.36 2.78 -14.41
CA LEU A 137 -31.61 2.27 -15.77
C LEU A 137 -32.53 1.05 -15.66
N SER A 138 -33.83 1.31 -15.73
CA SER A 138 -35.03 0.45 -15.90
C SER A 138 -35.11 -0.94 -15.26
N VAL A 139 -34.02 -1.68 -15.00
CA VAL A 139 -33.94 -2.98 -14.32
C VAL A 139 -32.58 -3.25 -13.61
N PHE A 140 -31.52 -2.44 -13.79
CA PHE A 140 -30.19 -2.68 -13.18
C PHE A 140 -29.71 -1.49 -12.34
N LEU A 141 -29.36 -1.76 -11.07
CA LEU A 141 -28.61 -0.86 -10.20
C LEU A 141 -27.10 -1.00 -10.51
N LEU A 142 -26.53 -0.02 -11.20
CA LEU A 142 -25.08 0.13 -11.33
C LEU A 142 -24.61 1.18 -10.33
N GLN A 143 -23.93 0.75 -9.26
CA GLN A 143 -23.21 1.63 -8.35
C GLN A 143 -21.83 1.94 -8.96
N LEU A 144 -21.61 3.20 -9.34
CA LEU A 144 -20.32 3.68 -9.81
C LEU A 144 -19.73 4.62 -8.74
N GLU A 145 -18.61 4.21 -8.15
CA GLU A 145 -17.81 5.04 -7.23
C GLU A 145 -16.85 5.91 -8.06
N ILE A 146 -17.25 7.16 -8.35
CA ILE A 146 -16.43 8.08 -9.14
C ILE A 146 -15.79 9.13 -8.21
N PRO A 147 -14.43 9.24 -8.15
CA PRO A 147 -13.78 10.29 -7.38
C PRO A 147 -14.03 11.67 -8.01
N LEU A 148 -14.63 12.59 -7.24
CA LEU A 148 -14.95 13.94 -7.74
C LEU A 148 -13.71 14.84 -7.75
N ARG A 149 -13.37 15.34 -8.95
CA ARG A 149 -12.42 16.43 -9.16
C ARG A 149 -13.18 17.75 -9.21
N TYR A 150 -13.17 18.54 -8.13
CA TYR A 150 -13.58 19.94 -8.24
C TYR A 150 -12.50 20.69 -9.03
N LYS A 151 -12.78 20.96 -10.31
CA LYS A 151 -12.00 21.90 -11.11
C LYS A 151 -12.32 23.30 -10.56
N GLY A 152 -11.43 23.83 -9.73
CA GLY A 152 -11.54 25.19 -9.22
C GLY A 152 -11.77 26.15 -10.38
N ILE A 153 -12.90 26.84 -10.35
CA ILE A 153 -13.22 27.96 -11.24
C ILE A 153 -12.31 29.10 -10.75
N MET A 154 -11.43 29.59 -11.62
CA MET A 154 -10.73 30.86 -11.38
C MET A 154 -11.81 31.96 -11.26
N GLY A 155 -11.82 32.66 -10.13
CA GLY A 155 -12.55 33.89 -9.88
C GLY A 155 -11.71 34.76 -8.97
#